data_AF-A0AAW9KRB3-F1
#
_entry.id   AF-A0AAW9KRB3-F1
#
_cell.length_a   1.000
_cell.length_b   1.000
_cell.length_c   1.000
_cell.angle_alpha   90.00
_cell.angle_beta   90.00
_cell.angle_gamma   90.00
#
_symmetry.space_group_name_H-M   'P 1'
#
loop_
_entity.id
_entity.type
_entity.pdbx_description
1 polymer ?
#
loop_
_entity_poly.entity_id
_entity_poly.type
_entity_poly.pdbx_seq_one_letter_code
_entity_poly.pdbx_strand_id
1 'polypeptide(L)'
;EEILALLHNPKRKIRKKSQKAFSKALEKSRPLLTYILNMVRKDLLIETRLRKYDKKESFRHIDNQISQESVDSMIEIVNAN
;
A
#
# COMPACT_ATOMS: atom_id res chain seq x y z
N GLU A 1 5.95 14.20 -12.16
CA GLU A 1 6.38 14.52 -10.78
C GLU A 1 5.95 15.90 -10.27
N GLU A 2 5.60 16.86 -11.14
CA GLU A 2 5.30 18.25 -10.74
C GLU A 2 4.18 18.40 -9.68
N ILE A 3 3.08 17.65 -9.77
CA ILE A 3 1.98 17.75 -8.79
C ILE A 3 2.37 17.23 -7.40
N LEU A 4 3.30 16.27 -7.32
CA LEU A 4 3.78 15.70 -6.06
C LEU A 4 4.69 16.71 -5.34
N ALA A 5 5.54 17.42 -6.08
CA ALA A 5 6.35 18.51 -5.53
C ALA A 5 5.47 19.60 -4.89
N LEU A 6 4.30 19.90 -5.49
CA LEU A 6 3.35 20.87 -4.94
C LEU A 6 2.68 20.42 -3.63
N LEU A 7 2.70 19.11 -3.30
CA LEU A 7 2.23 18.61 -2.00
C LEU A 7 3.14 19.05 -0.85
N HIS A 8 4.39 19.43 -1.12
CA HIS A 8 5.34 19.92 -0.12
C HIS A 8 5.52 21.45 -0.14
N ASN A 9 4.73 22.18 -0.94
CA ASN A 9 4.85 23.63 -1.07
C ASN A 9 4.63 24.35 0.28
N PRO A 10 5.39 25.40 0.63
CA PRO A 10 5.22 26.12 1.90
C PRO A 10 3.81 26.72 2.07
N LYS A 11 3.14 27.10 0.99
CA LYS A 11 1.79 27.68 1.03
C LYS A 11 0.72 26.59 1.15
N ARG A 12 0.03 26.53 2.30
CA ARG A 12 -1.06 25.56 2.59
C ARG A 12 -2.14 25.49 1.51
N LYS A 13 -2.54 26.63 0.94
CA LYS A 13 -3.57 26.70 -0.12
C LYS A 13 -3.14 25.92 -1.38
N ILE A 14 -1.85 25.98 -1.74
CA ILE A 14 -1.28 25.28 -2.88
C ILE A 14 -1.25 23.77 -2.62
N ARG A 15 -0.81 23.35 -1.44
CA ARG A 15 -0.83 21.92 -1.05
C ARG A 15 -2.24 21.32 -1.14
N LYS A 16 -3.23 22.00 -0.57
CA LYS A 16 -4.64 21.54 -0.58
C LYS A 16 -5.20 21.45 -2.00
N LYS A 17 -4.93 22.44 -2.86
CA LYS A 17 -5.37 22.41 -4.26
C LYS A 17 -4.74 21.24 -5.02
N SER A 18 -3.44 21.02 -4.82
CA SER A 18 -2.68 19.95 -5.48
C SER A 18 -3.15 18.57 -5.04
N GLN A 19 -3.36 18.37 -3.73
CA GLN A 19 -3.92 17.13 -3.18
C GLN A 19 -5.30 16.82 -3.76
N LYS A 20 -6.21 17.81 -3.80
CA LYS A 20 -7.55 17.62 -4.40
C LYS A 20 -7.48 17.26 -5.89
N ALA A 21 -6.64 17.97 -6.66
CA ALA A 21 -6.47 17.71 -8.08
C ALA A 21 -5.91 16.31 -8.34
N PHE A 22 -4.90 15.92 -7.56
CA PHE A 22 -4.29 14.59 -7.63
C PHE A 22 -5.30 13.48 -7.31
N SER A 23 -6.01 13.59 -6.18
CA SER A 23 -7.03 12.61 -5.79
C SER A 23 -8.15 12.50 -6.82
N LYS A 24 -8.63 13.62 -7.39
CA LYS A 24 -9.66 13.62 -8.44
C LYS A 24 -9.20 12.91 -9.71
N ALA A 25 -7.92 13.02 -10.07
CA ALA A 25 -7.37 12.31 -11.22
C ALA A 25 -7.28 10.79 -10.97
N LEU A 26 -6.85 10.39 -9.77
CA LEU A 26 -6.84 8.99 -9.36
C LEU A 26 -8.24 8.39 -9.31
N GLU A 27 -9.23 9.13 -8.84
CA GLU A 27 -10.61 8.67 -8.77
C GLU A 27 -11.20 8.33 -10.14
N LYS A 28 -10.86 9.10 -11.19
CA LYS A 28 -11.24 8.77 -12.57
C LYS A 28 -10.67 7.42 -13.03
N SER A 29 -9.49 7.06 -12.52
CA SER A 29 -8.79 5.80 -12.86
C SER A 29 -9.15 4.66 -11.91
N ARG A 30 -10.05 4.88 -10.94
CA ARG A 30 -10.39 3.92 -9.89
C ARG A 30 -10.76 2.53 -10.43
N PRO A 31 -11.61 2.37 -11.48
CA PRO A 31 -11.96 1.03 -11.97
C PRO A 31 -10.74 0.25 -12.47
N LEU A 32 -9.86 0.90 -13.23
CA LEU A 32 -8.64 0.29 -13.77
C LEU A 32 -7.66 -0.07 -12.65
N LEU A 33 -7.39 0.87 -11.73
CA LEU A 33 -6.47 0.62 -10.61
C LEU A 33 -6.98 -0.48 -9.69
N THR A 34 -8.29 -0.54 -9.43
CA THR A 34 -8.93 -1.63 -8.69
C THR A 34 -8.77 -2.96 -9.40
N TYR A 35 -8.96 -3.01 -10.72
CA TYR A 35 -8.74 -4.22 -11.49
C TYR A 35 -7.28 -4.72 -11.39
N ILE A 36 -6.31 -3.83 -11.58
CA ILE A 36 -4.88 -4.16 -11.48
C ILE A 36 -4.56 -4.70 -10.09
N LEU A 37 -4.99 -4.00 -9.03
CA LEU A 37 -4.79 -4.45 -7.65
C LEU A 37 -5.42 -5.82 -7.39
N ASN A 38 -6.61 -6.08 -7.94
CA ASN A 38 -7.28 -7.37 -7.79
C ASN A 38 -6.53 -8.49 -8.51
N MET A 39 -5.92 -8.23 -9.68
CA MET A 39 -5.09 -9.22 -10.37
C MET A 39 -3.86 -9.59 -9.54
N VAL A 40 -3.13 -8.60 -9.00
CA VAL A 40 -1.97 -8.85 -8.12
C VAL A 40 -2.37 -9.64 -6.87
N ARG A 41 -3.51 -9.30 -6.25
CA ARG A 41 -4.02 -10.03 -5.08
C ARG A 41 -4.43 -11.47 -5.40
N LYS A 42 -4.98 -11.70 -6.59
CA LYS A 42 -5.39 -13.02 -7.05
C LYS A 42 -4.17 -13.90 -7.30
N ASP A 43 -3.15 -13.35 -7.94
CA ASP A 43 -1.87 -14.02 -8.18
C ASP A 43 -1.20 -14.43 -6.86
N LEU A 44 -1.07 -13.49 -5.91
CA LEU A 44 -0.55 -13.78 -4.58
C LEU A 44 -1.35 -14.88 -3.85
N LEU A 45 -2.68 -14.89 -3.98
CA LEU A 45 -3.52 -15.93 -3.38
C LEU A 45 -3.23 -17.31 -4.00
N ILE A 46 -2.97 -17.39 -5.31
CA ILE A 46 -2.61 -18.64 -5.98
C ILE A 46 -1.27 -19.14 -5.44
N GLU A 47 -0.23 -18.30 -5.42
CA GLU A 47 1.09 -18.64 -4.89
C GLU A 47 1.04 -19.09 -3.42
N THR A 48 0.32 -18.34 -2.58
CA THR A 48 0.15 -18.66 -1.16
C THR A 48 -0.46 -20.06 -0.97
N ARG A 49 -1.47 -20.42 -1.78
CA ARG A 49 -2.12 -21.73 -1.73
C ARG A 49 -1.21 -22.85 -2.25
N LEU A 50 -0.53 -22.63 -3.37
CA LEU A 50 0.36 -23.62 -3.98
C LEU A 50 1.52 -23.96 -3.04
N ARG A 51 2.07 -22.96 -2.35
CA ARG A 51 3.20 -23.11 -1.43
C ARG A 51 2.80 -23.39 0.01
N LYS A 52 1.49 -23.47 0.30
CA LYS A 52 0.92 -23.73 1.63
C LYS A 52 1.41 -22.74 2.69
N TYR A 53 1.53 -21.47 2.34
CA TYR A 53 1.83 -20.43 3.32
C TYR A 53 0.61 -20.14 4.20
N ASP A 54 0.82 -20.06 5.52
CA ASP A 54 -0.25 -19.79 6.49
C ASP A 54 -0.85 -18.38 6.34
N LYS A 55 0.00 -17.39 6.05
CA LYS A 55 -0.38 -15.99 5.81
C LYS A 55 0.11 -15.52 4.43
N LYS A 56 -0.53 -14.47 3.90
CA LYS A 56 -0.21 -13.92 2.55
C LYS A 56 1.15 -13.25 2.51
N GLU A 57 1.67 -12.83 3.66
CA GLU A 57 2.95 -12.17 3.85
C GLU A 57 4.07 -13.12 4.29
N SER A 58 3.75 -14.39 4.60
CA SER A 58 4.72 -15.36 5.13
C SER A 58 5.95 -15.52 4.23
N PHE A 59 5.78 -15.50 2.91
CA PHE A 59 6.89 -15.60 1.97
C PHE A 59 7.91 -14.47 2.16
N ARG A 60 7.47 -13.26 2.49
CA ARG A 60 8.35 -12.11 2.76
C ARG A 60 9.06 -12.24 4.11
N HIS A 61 8.41 -12.86 5.09
CA HIS A 61 9.03 -13.11 6.38
C HIS A 61 10.17 -14.10 6.25
N ILE A 62 9.98 -15.16 5.47
CA ILE A 62 11.01 -16.15 5.17
C ILE A 62 12.17 -15.51 4.38
N ASP A 63 11.87 -14.76 3.32
CA ASP A 63 12.88 -14.11 2.47
C ASP A 63 13.75 -13.11 3.25
N ASN A 64 13.12 -12.36 4.17
CA ASN A 64 13.79 -11.39 5.02
C ASN A 64 14.33 -11.98 6.34
N GLN A 65 14.16 -13.28 6.59
CA GLN A 65 14.57 -13.96 7.83
C GLN A 65 14.00 -13.29 9.11
N ILE A 66 12.75 -12.85 9.06
CA ILE A 66 12.03 -12.24 10.20
C ILE A 66 10.86 -13.11 10.66
N SER A 67 10.47 -12.96 11.92
CA SER A 67 9.29 -13.64 12.46
C SER A 67 8.02 -12.83 12.23
N GLN A 68 6.88 -13.53 12.23
CA GLN A 68 5.57 -12.89 12.22
C GLN A 68 5.36 -12.02 13.47
N GLU A 69 5.82 -12.49 14.63
CA GLU A 69 5.71 -11.79 15.91
C GLU A 69 6.39 -10.41 15.88
N SER A 70 7.55 -10.29 15.25
CA SER A 70 8.23 -8.99 15.11
C SER A 70 7.40 -7.98 14.33
N VAL A 71 6.68 -8.43 13.30
CA VAL A 71 5.81 -7.56 12.49
C VAL A 71 4.54 -7.21 13.25
N ASP A 72 3.92 -8.21 13.90
CA ASP A 72 2.70 -8.02 14.69
C ASP A 72 2.97 -7.03 15.84
N SER A 73 4.07 -7.18 16.59
CA SER A 73 4.48 -6.27 17.66
C SER A 73 4.71 -4.84 17.17
N MET A 74 5.35 -4.66 16.01
CA MET A 74 5.54 -3.33 15.42
C MET A 74 4.18 -2.68 15.10
N ILE A 75 3.24 -3.43 14.51
CA ILE A 75 1.90 -2.93 14.18
C ILE A 75 1.14 -2.53 15.45
N GLU A 76 1.20 -3.36 16.48
CA GLU A 76 0.53 -3.10 17.77
C GLU A 76 1.05 -1.81 18.42
N ILE A 77 2.37 -1.67 18.55
CA ILE A 77 2.99 -0.49 19.18
C ILE A 77 2.69 0.78 18.38
N VAL A 78 2.74 0.73 17.05
CA VAL A 78 2.47 1.91 16.21
C VAL A 78 1.00 2.33 16.30
N ASN A 79 0.06 1.39 16.36
CA ASN A 79 -1.37 1.70 16.46
C ASN A 79 -1.81 2.15 17.86
N ALA A 80 -1.05 1.83 18.91
CA ALA A 80 -1.32 2.25 20.28
C ALA A 80 -0.90 3.70 20.58
N ASN A 81 -0.06 4.30 19.73
CA ASN A 81 0.37 5.71 19.83
C ASN A 81 -0.58 6.67 19.09
#